data_AF-A0A957YNW9-F1
#
_entry.id   AF-A0A957YNW9-F1
#
_cell.length_a   1.000
_cell.length_b   1.000
_cell.length_c   1.000
_cell.angle_alpha   90.00
_cell.angle_beta   90.00
_cell.angle_gamma   90.00
#
_symmetry.space_group_name_H-M   'P 1'
#
loop_
_entity.id
_entity.type
_entity.pdbx_description
1 polymer ?
#
loop_
_entity_poly.entity_id
_entity_poly.type
_entity_poly.pdbx_seq_one_letter_code
_entity_poly.pdbx_strand_id
1 'polypeptide(L)'
;MGRTLVTITQLLTETEANLSAFRRTLRRSDQYIFDGLFAAARRHIAAIGQAESLLPFETALLAMLLEQSKEIAVLQQELNELKKKNLG
;
A
#
# COMPACT_ATOMS: atom_id res chain seq x y z
N MET A 1 33.78 10.63 2.41
CA MET A 1 32.47 10.56 3.11
C MET A 1 31.66 9.49 2.39
N GLY A 2 31.56 8.29 2.97
CA GLY A 2 30.87 7.16 2.33
C GLY A 2 29.40 7.52 2.06
N ARG A 3 28.90 7.20 0.86
CA ARG A 3 27.49 7.39 0.51
C ARG A 3 26.66 6.55 1.48
N THR A 4 25.92 7.19 2.38
CA THR A 4 24.92 6.51 3.20
C THR A 4 23.96 5.81 2.27
N LEU A 5 23.84 4.48 2.40
CA LEU A 5 22.86 3.71 1.63
C LEU A 5 21.46 4.20 2.02
N VAL A 6 20.69 4.65 1.03
CA VAL A 6 19.32 5.10 1.24
C VAL A 6 18.47 3.89 1.60
N THR A 7 17.73 3.97 2.70
CA THR A 7 16.85 2.90 3.17
C THR A 7 15.53 2.89 2.38
N ILE A 8 14.86 1.73 2.34
CA ILE A 8 13.51 1.62 1.76
C ILE A 8 12.52 2.59 2.41
N THR A 9 12.61 2.78 3.72
CA THR A 9 11.77 3.74 4.46
C THR A 9 11.96 5.16 3.94
N GLN A 10 13.21 5.59 3.71
CA GLN A 10 13.51 6.91 3.16
C GLN A 10 13.01 7.05 1.72
N LEU A 11 13.21 6.03 0.88
CA LEU A 11 12.71 6.02 -0.50
C LEU A 11 11.18 6.12 -0.58
N LEU A 12 10.46 5.42 0.29
CA LEU A 12 9.00 5.53 0.36
C LEU A 12 8.54 6.91 0.83
N THR A 13 9.24 7.49 1.80
CA THR A 13 8.94 8.84 2.33
C THR A 13 9.16 9.89 1.24
N GLU A 14 10.25 9.79 0.49
CA GLU A 14 10.56 10.66 -0.64
C GLU A 14 9.52 10.49 -1.76
N THR A 15 9.14 9.25 -2.08
CA THR A 15 8.13 8.97 -3.10
C THR A 15 6.77 9.57 -2.74
N GLU A 16 6.35 9.44 -1.47
CA GLU A 16 5.11 10.05 -0.97
C GLU A 16 5.16 11.58 -1.05
N ALA A 17 6.30 12.19 -0.71
CA ALA A 17 6.51 13.64 -0.84
C ALA A 17 6.45 14.10 -2.31
N ASN A 18 7.06 13.35 -3.22
CA ASN A 18 7.03 13.62 -4.67
C ASN A 18 5.62 13.54 -5.24
N LEU A 19 4.76 12.69 -4.66
CA LEU A 19 3.35 12.55 -5.05
C LEU A 19 2.41 13.53 -4.33
N SER A 20 2.92 14.43 -3.48
CA SER A 20 2.09 15.39 -2.73
C SER A 20 1.26 16.31 -3.63
N ALA A 21 1.76 16.71 -4.80
CA ALA A 21 1.01 17.50 -5.76
C ALA A 21 -0.17 16.71 -6.35
N PHE A 22 0.08 15.47 -6.76
CA PHE A 22 -0.96 14.55 -7.22
C PHE A 22 -2.02 14.35 -6.13
N ARG A 23 -1.61 14.00 -4.91
CA ARG A 23 -2.50 13.83 -3.75
C ARG A 23 -3.42 15.04 -3.55
N ARG A 24 -2.89 16.26 -3.64
CA ARG A 24 -3.67 17.50 -3.47
C ARG A 24 -4.74 17.71 -4.53
N THR A 25 -4.61 17.13 -5.71
CA THR A 25 -5.64 17.18 -6.77
C THR A 25 -6.78 16.19 -6.56
N LEU A 26 -6.61 15.20 -5.67
CA LEU A 26 -7.63 14.22 -5.35
C LEU A 26 -8.74 14.81 -4.47
N ARG A 27 -9.95 14.23 -4.54
CA ARG A 27 -11.02 14.53 -3.59
C ARG A 27 -10.60 14.14 -2.18
N ARG A 28 -11.20 14.77 -1.15
CA ARG A 28 -10.83 14.51 0.25
C ARG A 28 -10.99 13.04 0.67
N SER A 29 -12.00 12.33 0.14
CA SER A 29 -12.17 10.88 0.32
C SER A 29 -10.98 10.11 -0.23
N ASP A 30 -10.55 10.46 -1.44
CA ASP A 30 -9.54 9.73 -2.19
C ASP A 30 -8.14 10.02 -1.62
N GLN A 31 -7.93 11.21 -1.06
CA GLN A 31 -6.73 11.54 -0.29
C GLN A 31 -6.54 10.61 0.92
N TYR A 32 -7.62 10.33 1.65
CA TYR A 32 -7.57 9.41 2.79
C TYR A 32 -7.22 7.98 2.36
N ILE A 33 -7.82 7.51 1.26
CA ILE A 33 -7.48 6.20 0.68
C ILE A 33 -6.02 6.16 0.21
N PHE A 34 -5.57 7.22 -0.46
CA PHE A 34 -4.18 7.36 -0.92
C PHE A 34 -3.18 7.29 0.23
N ASP A 35 -3.43 7.98 1.35
CA ASP A 35 -2.59 7.89 2.56
C ASP A 35 -2.57 6.45 3.11
N GLY A 36 -3.71 5.78 3.09
CA GLY A 36 -3.86 4.37 3.46
C GLY A 36 -2.98 3.43 2.61
N LEU A 37 -2.83 3.70 1.31
CA LEU A 37 -1.95 2.92 0.44
C LEU A 37 -0.48 2.99 0.91
N PHE A 38 0.03 4.18 1.23
CA PHE A 38 1.39 4.31 1.72
C PHE A 38 1.58 3.68 3.11
N ALA A 39 0.57 3.77 3.98
CA ALA A 39 0.57 3.05 5.25
C ALA A 39 0.63 1.53 5.05
N ALA A 40 -0.14 0.98 4.09
CA ALA A 40 -0.11 -0.43 3.73
C ALA A 40 1.27 -0.87 3.22
N ALA A 41 1.88 -0.11 2.29
CA ALA A 41 3.22 -0.40 1.78
C ALA A 41 4.29 -0.40 2.89
N ARG A 42 4.19 0.51 3.87
CA ARG A 42 5.14 0.57 5.00
C ARG A 42 5.14 -0.70 5.85
N ARG A 43 4.06 -1.49 5.87
CA ARG A 43 4.01 -2.79 6.57
C ARG A 43 4.91 -3.85 5.91
N HIS A 44 5.34 -3.59 4.67
CA HIS A 44 6.11 -4.51 3.83
C HIS A 44 7.53 -4.01 3.53
N ILE A 45 8.06 -3.05 4.29
CA ILE A 45 9.41 -2.47 4.08
C ILE A 45 10.48 -3.55 3.94
N ALA A 46 10.46 -4.58 4.78
CA ALA A 46 11.42 -5.68 4.71
C ALA A 46 11.30 -6.47 3.39
N ALA A 47 10.08 -6.81 2.97
CA ALA A 47 9.83 -7.54 1.73
C ALA A 47 10.20 -6.70 0.49
N ILE A 48 9.92 -5.39 0.53
CA ILE A 48 10.31 -4.44 -0.52
C ILE A 48 11.84 -4.39 -0.66
N GLY A 49 12.57 -4.37 0.46
CA GLY A 49 14.04 -4.35 0.45
C GLY A 49 14.71 -5.61 -0.09
N GLN A 50 14.01 -6.74 -0.10
CA GLN A 50 14.51 -8.02 -0.63
C GLN A 50 14.25 -8.19 -2.13
N ALA A 51 13.43 -7.34 -2.76
CA ALA A 51 13.14 -7.44 -4.18
C ALA A 51 14.27 -6.81 -5.00
N GLU A 52 15.21 -7.63 -5.47
CA GLU A 52 16.40 -7.16 -6.20
C GLU A 52 16.12 -6.76 -7.66
N SER A 53 15.05 -7.28 -8.27
CA SER A 53 14.76 -7.08 -9.70
C SER A 53 13.86 -5.89 -10.03
N LEU A 54 13.19 -5.31 -9.03
CA LEU A 54 12.20 -4.24 -9.20
C LEU A 54 12.63 -2.96 -8.48
N LEU A 55 12.15 -1.82 -8.97
CA LEU A 55 12.32 -0.58 -8.25
C LEU A 55 11.53 -0.62 -6.92
N PRO A 56 12.05 -0.03 -5.84
CA PRO A 56 11.38 -0.03 -4.54
C PRO A 56 9.91 0.40 -4.57
N PHE A 57 9.57 1.38 -5.41
CA PHE A 57 8.18 1.81 -5.55
C PHE A 57 7.31 0.81 -6.32
N GLU A 58 7.85 0.09 -7.31
CA GLU A 58 7.11 -0.97 -8.01
C GLU A 58 6.74 -2.11 -7.05
N THR A 59 7.69 -2.53 -6.20
CA THR A 59 7.40 -3.52 -5.16
C THR A 59 6.46 -2.98 -4.09
N ALA A 60 6.51 -1.68 -3.79
CA ALA A 60 5.55 -1.03 -2.90
C ALA A 60 4.13 -1.06 -3.47
N LEU A 61 3.96 -0.82 -4.76
CA LEU A 61 2.66 -0.94 -5.44
C LEU A 61 2.13 -2.38 -5.36
N LEU A 62 2.99 -3.39 -5.55
CA LEU A 62 2.61 -4.79 -5.35
C LEU A 62 2.18 -5.06 -3.90
N ALA A 63 2.88 -4.51 -2.92
CA ALA A 63 2.50 -4.63 -1.51
C ALA A 63 1.14 -3.95 -1.22
N MET A 64 0.87 -2.79 -1.80
CA MET A 64 -0.42 -2.11 -1.71
C MET A 64 -1.54 -2.96 -2.32
N LEU A 65 -1.31 -3.56 -3.48
CA LEU A 65 -2.28 -4.46 -4.14
C LEU A 65 -2.50 -5.73 -3.32
N LEU A 66 -1.46 -6.26 -2.69
CA LEU A 66 -1.56 -7.43 -1.82
C LEU A 66 -2.45 -7.16 -0.60
N GLU A 67 -2.28 -6.03 0.08
CA GLU A 67 -3.14 -5.67 1.23
C GLU A 67 -4.59 -5.46 0.79
N GLN A 68 -4.83 -4.76 -0.32
CA GLN A 68 -6.18 -4.61 -0.88
C GLN A 68 -6.81 -5.97 -1.24
N SER A 69 -6.03 -6.90 -1.80
CA SER A 69 -6.53 -8.25 -2.13
C SER A 69 -6.94 -9.04 -0.88
N LYS A 70 -6.20 -8.87 0.24
CA LYS A 70 -6.56 -9.47 1.52
C LYS A 70 -7.87 -8.89 2.06
N GLU A 71 -8.01 -7.56 2.03
CA GLU A 71 -9.24 -6.88 2.47
C GLU A 71 -10.45 -7.32 1.64
N ILE A 72 -10.30 -7.42 0.31
CA ILE A 72 -11.36 -7.93 -0.58
C ILE A 72 -11.75 -9.36 -0.20
N ALA A 73 -10.77 -10.24 0.03
CA ALA A 73 -11.03 -11.63 0.40
C ALA A 73 -11.81 -11.73 1.74
N VAL A 74 -11.44 -10.93 2.74
CA VAL A 74 -12.15 -10.85 4.03
C VAL A 74 -13.58 -10.37 3.83
N LEU A 75 -13.79 -9.27 3.10
CA LEU A 75 -15.11 -8.72 2.84
C LEU A 75 -16.00 -9.71 2.06
N GLN A 76 -15.44 -10.45 1.11
CA GLN A 76 -16.15 -11.50 0.38
C GLN A 76 -16.58 -12.64 1.31
N GLN A 77 -15.70 -13.05 2.24
CA GLN A 77 -16.02 -14.07 3.24
C GLN A 77 -17.15 -13.61 4.16
N GLU A 78 -17.07 -12.40 4.70
CA GLU A 78 -18.11 -11.82 5.56
C GLU A 78 -19.47 -11.72 4.83
N LEU A 79 -19.46 -11.26 3.58
CA LEU A 79 -20.66 -11.18 2.75
C LEU A 79 -21.28 -12.56 2.53
N ASN A 80 -20.46 -13.59 2.30
CA ASN A 80 -20.94 -14.96 2.11
C ASN A 80 -21.57 -15.51 3.39
N GLU A 81 -20.97 -15.25 4.56
CA GLU A 81 -21.52 -15.67 5.85
C GLU A 81 -22.84 -14.95 6.18
N LEU A 82 -22.94 -13.65 5.88
CA LEU A 82 -24.20 -12.91 6.03
C LEU A 82 -25.31 -13.44 5.11
N LYS A 83 -24.96 -13.76 3.85
CA LYS A 83 -25.92 -14.36 2.91
C LYS A 83 -26.44 -15.71 3.38
N LYS A 84 -25.56 -16.58 3.91
CA LYS A 84 -25.97 -17.89 4.47
C LYS A 84 -26.94 -17.73 5.64
N LYS A 85 -26.69 -16.77 6.54
CA LYS A 85 -27.55 -16.50 7.71
C LYS A 85 -28.93 -15.94 7.34
N ASN A 86 -29.05 -15.24 6.22
CA ASN A 86 -30.33 -14.69 5.76
C ASN A 86 -31.16 -15.68 4.91
N LEU A 87 -30.57 -16.81 4.52
CA LEU A 87 -31.19 -17.85 3.68
C LEU A 87 -31.59 -19.12 4.46
N GLY A 88 -31.23 -19.22 5.74
CA GLY A 88 -31.63 -20.29 6.65
C GLY A 88 -32.53 -19.76 7.75
#